data_AF-A0A2N2SUL4-F1
#
_entry.id   AF-A0A2N2SUL4-F1
#
_cell.length_a   1.000
_cell.length_b   1.000
_cell.length_c   1.000
_cell.angle_alpha   90.00
_cell.angle_beta   90.00
_cell.angle_gamma   90.00
#
_symmetry.space_group_name_H-M   'P 1'
#
loop_
_entity.id
_entity.type
_entity.pdbx_description
1 polymer ?
#
loop_
_entity_poly.entity_id
_entity_poly.type
_entity_poly.pdbx_seq_one_letter_code
_entity_poly.pdbx_strand_id
1 'polypeptide(L)'
;KAVTAMTGKNLDVYMGRAFIGDGVATMVSGSAGGTGVTTYAENIGVMAATKIYSTAMFLVAALIAVVLGFSPKFGAVIQTIPLPVMGGVSIVVFGLIAVAGARIWVENKVDFSDNKNLIVAAITLILGTGDFTLKFGDFALGGIGTATFGAIVLYALLNRRAS
;
A
#
# COMPACT_ATOMS: atom_id res chain seq x y z
N LYS A 1 11.21 -2.37 4.39
CA LYS A 1 11.79 -3.35 3.43
C LYS A 1 12.19 -2.73 2.10
N ALA A 2 11.29 -2.20 1.27
CA ALA A 2 11.69 -1.58 -0.01
C ALA A 2 12.70 -0.43 0.15
N VAL A 3 12.49 0.48 1.11
CA VAL A 3 13.44 1.57 1.41
C VAL A 3 14.77 1.05 1.97
N THR A 4 14.74 0.02 2.82
CA THR A 4 15.93 -0.70 3.32
C THR A 4 16.76 -1.25 2.15
N ALA A 5 16.11 -1.88 1.18
CA ALA A 5 16.76 -2.46 0.00
C ALA A 5 17.40 -1.40 -0.92
N MET A 6 16.80 -0.21 -1.02
CA MET A 6 17.31 0.88 -1.85
C MET A 6 18.41 1.72 -1.17
N THR A 7 18.35 1.87 0.15
CA THR A 7 19.30 2.68 0.91
C THR A 7 20.51 1.90 1.43
N GLY A 8 20.45 0.55 1.39
CA GLY A 8 21.52 -0.33 1.87
C GLY A 8 21.75 -0.28 3.39
N LYS A 9 20.91 0.44 4.14
CA LYS A 9 20.97 0.55 5.60
C LYS A 9 19.90 -0.31 6.23
N ASN A 10 20.23 -0.98 7.33
CA ASN A 10 19.24 -1.71 8.12
C ASN A 10 18.30 -0.72 8.83
N LEU A 11 17.11 -0.53 8.25
CA LEU A 11 16.04 0.33 8.77
C LEU A 11 14.98 -0.48 9.54
N ASP A 12 15.18 -1.78 9.75
CA ASP A 12 14.17 -2.63 10.40
C ASP A 12 13.96 -2.22 11.86
N VAL A 13 14.98 -1.65 12.50
CA VAL A 13 14.90 -1.04 13.84
C VAL A 13 13.91 0.14 13.88
N TYR A 14 13.74 0.85 12.76
CA TYR A 14 12.82 1.98 12.65
C TYR A 14 11.43 1.60 12.14
N MET A 15 11.23 0.33 11.73
CA MET A 15 9.96 -0.14 11.18
C MET A 15 8.81 0.02 12.18
N GLY A 16 9.03 -0.27 13.46
CA GLY A 16 8.03 -0.04 14.51
C GLY A 16 7.65 1.44 14.65
N ARG A 17 8.63 2.35 14.55
CA ARG A 17 8.39 3.80 14.59
C ARG A 17 7.65 4.28 13.34
N ALA A 18 7.93 3.69 12.18
CA ALA A 18 7.23 3.98 10.94
C ALA A 18 5.75 3.56 11.01
N PHE A 19 5.45 2.37 11.54
CA PHE A 19 4.05 1.92 11.73
C PHE A 19 3.28 2.82 12.72
N ILE A 20 3.91 3.22 13.82
CA ILE A 20 3.29 4.17 14.75
C ILE A 20 3.07 5.53 14.07
N GLY A 21 4.02 5.98 13.24
CA GLY A 21 3.88 7.19 12.44
C GLY A 21 2.67 7.14 11.49
N ASP A 22 2.54 6.07 10.72
CA ASP A 22 1.39 5.85 9.81
C ASP A 22 0.06 5.79 10.58
N GLY A 23 0.04 5.13 11.74
CA GLY A 23 -1.13 5.07 12.61
C GLY A 23 -1.54 6.43 13.17
N VAL A 24 -0.59 7.22 13.67
CA VAL A 24 -0.85 8.58 14.16
C VAL A 24 -1.31 9.49 13.03
N ALA A 25 -0.64 9.43 11.87
CA ALA A 25 -1.04 10.20 10.69
C ALA A 25 -2.46 9.85 10.23
N THR A 26 -2.82 8.57 10.27
CA THR A 26 -4.18 8.10 9.97
C THR A 26 -5.20 8.59 11.00
N MET A 27 -4.88 8.55 12.29
CA MET A 27 -5.76 9.09 13.33
C MET A 27 -5.98 10.60 13.16
N VAL A 28 -4.93 11.36 12.88
CA VAL A 28 -5.02 12.81 12.65
C VAL A 28 -5.84 13.09 11.37
N SER A 29 -5.54 12.40 10.26
CA SER A 29 -6.29 12.52 9.00
C SER A 29 -7.77 12.21 9.20
N GLY A 30 -8.08 11.06 9.81
CA GLY A 30 -9.46 10.65 10.09
C GLY A 30 -10.19 11.63 11.02
N SER A 31 -9.51 12.16 12.05
CA SER A 31 -10.08 13.19 12.93
C SER A 31 -10.37 14.51 12.22
N ALA A 32 -9.61 14.82 11.17
CA ALA A 32 -9.80 15.99 10.32
C ALA A 32 -10.76 15.73 9.14
N GLY A 33 -11.41 14.55 9.08
CA GLY A 33 -12.35 14.17 8.01
C GLY A 33 -11.69 13.63 6.74
N GLY A 34 -10.38 13.37 6.77
CA GLY A 34 -9.62 12.74 5.70
C GLY A 34 -9.69 11.22 5.70
N THR A 35 -9.10 10.60 4.67
CA THR A 35 -9.01 9.14 4.54
C THR A 35 -7.73 8.60 5.20
N GLY A 36 -7.66 7.28 5.38
CA GLY A 36 -6.46 6.62 5.89
C GLY A 36 -5.25 6.90 5.01
N VAL A 37 -4.12 7.23 5.64
CA VAL A 37 -2.87 7.57 4.94
C VAL A 37 -1.85 6.46 5.13
N THR A 38 -1.05 6.22 4.11
CA THR A 38 0.01 5.21 4.16
C THR A 38 1.17 5.61 3.25
N THR A 39 2.30 4.92 3.39
CA THR A 39 3.44 5.10 2.51
C THR A 39 3.12 4.62 1.08
N TYR A 40 3.04 5.56 0.13
CA TYR A 40 2.78 5.25 -1.29
C TYR A 40 3.99 4.63 -1.99
N ALA A 41 3.75 3.54 -2.73
CA ALA A 41 4.78 2.83 -3.50
C ALA A 41 5.42 3.70 -4.59
N GLU A 42 4.68 4.68 -5.13
CA GLU A 42 5.15 5.61 -6.14
C GLU A 42 6.26 6.53 -5.61
N ASN A 43 6.11 7.01 -4.37
CA ASN A 43 7.12 7.84 -3.70
C ASN A 43 8.41 7.06 -3.46
N ILE A 44 8.30 5.76 -3.16
CA ILE A 44 9.44 4.84 -3.03
C ILE A 44 10.15 4.69 -4.38
N GLY A 45 9.41 4.58 -5.48
CA GLY A 45 9.96 4.55 -6.84
C GLY A 45 10.72 5.82 -7.23
N VAL A 46 10.16 7.00 -6.93
CA VAL A 46 10.82 8.29 -7.20
C VAL A 46 12.12 8.44 -6.38
N MET A 47 12.12 8.00 -5.12
CA MET A 47 13.35 7.96 -4.31
C MET A 47 14.42 7.04 -4.90
N ALA A 48 14.00 5.90 -5.46
CA ALA A 48 14.91 4.96 -6.14
C ALA A 48 15.61 5.60 -7.36
N ALA A 49 14.84 6.34 -8.16
CA ALA A 49 15.32 6.96 -9.40
C ALA A 49 16.19 8.20 -9.12
N THR A 50 15.75 9.06 -8.21
CA THR A 50 16.44 10.33 -7.89
C THR A 50 17.63 10.14 -6.95
N LYS A 51 17.71 9.01 -6.22
CA LYS A 51 18.68 8.74 -5.14
C LYS A 51 18.68 9.81 -4.03
N ILE A 52 17.62 10.60 -3.92
CA ILE A 52 17.45 11.60 -2.87
C ILE A 52 16.58 10.98 -1.78
N TYR A 53 17.19 10.60 -0.67
CA TYR A 53 16.51 9.99 0.50
C TYR A 53 16.36 10.98 1.67
N SER A 54 16.44 12.28 1.40
CA SER A 54 16.43 13.32 2.44
C SER A 54 15.03 13.52 3.01
N THR A 55 14.89 13.38 4.34
CA THR A 55 13.64 13.68 5.07
C THR A 55 13.20 15.13 4.91
N ALA A 56 14.12 16.06 4.66
CA ALA A 56 13.81 17.46 4.45
C ALA A 56 12.94 17.69 3.20
N MET A 57 13.13 16.89 2.14
CA MET A 57 12.30 16.98 0.93
C MET A 57 10.85 16.62 1.21
N PHE A 58 10.61 15.65 2.09
CA PHE A 58 9.25 15.29 2.50
C PHE A 58 8.56 16.40 3.30
N LEU A 59 9.30 17.13 4.15
CA LEU A 59 8.75 18.28 4.87
C LEU A 59 8.39 19.43 3.92
N VAL A 60 9.27 19.74 2.96
CA VAL A 60 9.00 20.78 1.95
C VAL A 60 7.80 20.39 1.08
N ALA A 61 7.72 19.13 0.64
CA ALA A 61 6.56 18.63 -0.11
C ALA A 61 5.26 18.72 0.69
N ALA A 62 5.29 18.37 1.99
CA ALA A 62 4.13 18.47 2.87
C ALA A 62 3.67 19.93 3.04
N LEU A 63 4.60 20.88 3.25
CA LEU A 63 4.26 22.30 3.37
C LEU A 63 3.66 22.85 2.07
N ILE A 64 4.22 22.51 0.91
CA ILE A 64 3.65 22.90 -0.39
C ILE A 64 2.25 22.30 -0.56
N ALA A 65 2.05 21.03 -0.20
CA ALA A 65 0.75 20.37 -0.27
C ALA A 65 -0.29 21.05 0.63
N VAL A 66 0.09 21.47 1.84
CA VAL A 66 -0.78 22.23 2.75
C VAL A 66 -1.17 23.57 2.13
N VAL A 67 -0.19 24.35 1.63
CA VAL A 67 -0.44 25.66 1.01
C VAL A 67 -1.34 25.54 -0.22
N LEU A 68 -1.11 24.54 -1.07
CA LEU A 68 -1.95 24.27 -2.23
C LEU A 68 -3.34 23.75 -1.85
N GLY A 69 -3.44 22.93 -0.79
CA GLY A 69 -4.71 22.42 -0.27
C GLY A 69 -5.63 23.51 0.26
N PHE A 70 -5.07 24.56 0.86
CA PHE A 70 -5.82 25.75 1.27
C PHE A 70 -6.09 26.74 0.14
N SER A 71 -5.59 26.50 -1.09
CA SER A 71 -5.82 27.38 -2.24
C SER A 71 -7.06 26.96 -3.03
N PRO A 72 -8.16 27.76 -3.02
CA PRO A 72 -9.38 27.43 -3.76
C PRO A 72 -9.16 27.38 -5.28
N LYS A 73 -8.20 28.17 -5.78
CA LYS A 73 -7.83 28.20 -7.21
C LYS A 73 -7.23 26.87 -7.66
N PHE A 74 -6.43 26.23 -6.82
CA PHE A 74 -5.84 24.93 -7.14
C PHE A 74 -6.91 23.83 -7.16
N GLY A 75 -7.83 23.84 -6.19
CA GLY A 75 -8.99 22.95 -6.17
C GLY A 75 -9.86 23.09 -7.43
N ALA A 76 -10.10 24.32 -7.90
CA ALA A 76 -10.84 24.56 -9.13
C ALA A 76 -10.12 23.98 -10.36
N VAL A 77 -8.79 24.11 -10.47
CA VAL A 77 -8.02 23.51 -11.56
C VAL A 77 -8.12 21.98 -11.55
N ILE A 78 -8.07 21.33 -10.38
CA ILE A 78 -8.26 19.88 -10.29
C ILE A 78 -9.63 19.46 -10.82
N GLN A 79 -10.69 20.23 -10.52
CA GLN A 79 -12.03 19.94 -11.03
C GLN A 79 -12.18 20.12 -12.54
N THR A 80 -11.27 20.84 -13.21
CA THR A 80 -11.25 20.93 -14.68
C THR A 80 -10.61 19.72 -15.36
N ILE A 81 -9.98 18.81 -14.60
CA ILE A 81 -9.32 17.63 -15.18
C ILE A 81 -10.38 16.66 -15.74
N PRO A 82 -10.29 16.27 -17.02
CA PRO A 82 -11.25 15.33 -17.61
C PRO A 82 -11.25 13.97 -16.92
N LEU A 83 -12.45 13.39 -16.74
CA LEU A 83 -12.62 12.04 -16.18
C LEU A 83 -11.76 10.97 -16.87
N PRO A 84 -11.57 10.95 -18.20
CA PRO A 84 -10.70 9.96 -18.86
C PRO A 84 -9.24 10.02 -18.39
N VAL A 85 -8.73 11.21 -18.06
CA VAL A 85 -7.36 11.40 -17.56
C VAL A 85 -7.24 10.86 -16.14
N MET A 86 -8.23 11.15 -15.28
CA MET A 86 -8.25 10.60 -13.93
C MET A 86 -8.32 9.07 -13.91
N GLY A 87 -9.08 8.47 -14.85
CA GLY A 87 -9.11 7.03 -15.05
C GLY A 87 -7.75 6.47 -15.45
N GLY A 88 -7.06 7.11 -16.39
CA GLY A 88 -5.70 6.73 -16.80
C GLY A 88 -4.69 6.78 -15.65
N VAL A 89 -4.70 7.86 -14.86
CA VAL A 89 -3.85 7.98 -13.67
C VAL A 89 -4.16 6.87 -12.66
N SER A 90 -5.44 6.58 -12.41
CA SER A 90 -5.85 5.51 -11.50
C SER A 90 -5.34 4.15 -11.94
N ILE A 91 -5.42 3.83 -13.25
CA ILE A 91 -4.89 2.58 -13.81
C ILE A 91 -3.38 2.46 -13.57
N VAL A 92 -2.63 3.55 -13.77
CA VAL A 92 -1.18 3.57 -13.51
C VAL A 92 -0.89 3.32 -12.03
N VAL A 93 -1.55 4.04 -11.13
CA VAL A 93 -1.37 3.89 -9.67
C VAL A 93 -1.69 2.46 -9.23
N PHE A 94 -2.85 1.92 -9.62
CA PHE A 94 -3.25 0.55 -9.28
C PHE A 94 -2.33 -0.50 -9.89
N GLY A 95 -1.87 -0.29 -11.13
CA GLY A 95 -0.88 -1.15 -11.78
C GLY A 95 0.45 -1.15 -11.05
N LEU A 96 0.95 0.01 -10.63
CA LEU A 96 2.16 0.14 -9.83
C LEU A 96 2.03 -0.55 -8.47
N ILE A 97 0.87 -0.46 -7.82
CA ILE A 97 0.58 -1.19 -6.57
C ILE A 97 0.66 -2.70 -6.79
N ALA A 98 0.03 -3.22 -7.86
CA ALA A 98 0.07 -4.65 -8.18
C ALA A 98 1.51 -5.14 -8.44
N VAL A 99 2.29 -4.39 -9.22
CA VAL A 99 3.70 -4.71 -9.50
C VAL A 99 4.57 -4.61 -8.25
N ALA A 100 4.31 -3.64 -7.36
CA ALA A 100 5.00 -3.55 -6.08
C ALA A 100 4.76 -4.79 -5.19
N GLY A 101 3.54 -5.33 -5.19
CA GLY A 101 3.22 -6.60 -4.54
C GLY A 101 4.03 -7.77 -5.10
N ALA A 102 4.06 -7.92 -6.44
CA ALA A 102 4.85 -8.95 -7.11
C ALA A 102 6.36 -8.81 -6.81
N ARG A 103 6.87 -7.58 -6.80
CA ARG A 103 8.26 -7.28 -6.46
C ARG A 103 8.64 -7.73 -5.05
N ILE A 104 7.74 -7.60 -4.08
CA ILE A 104 7.97 -8.11 -2.71
C ILE A 104 8.20 -9.62 -2.72
N TRP A 105 7.45 -10.40 -3.51
CA TRP A 105 7.67 -11.84 -3.62
C TRP A 105 9.04 -12.19 -4.20
N VAL A 106 9.45 -11.46 -5.24
CA VAL A 106 10.77 -11.65 -5.88
C VAL A 106 11.90 -11.28 -4.92
N GLU A 107 11.81 -10.13 -4.24
CA GLU A 107 12.84 -9.67 -3.30
C GLU A 107 12.99 -10.60 -2.08
N ASN A 108 11.90 -11.18 -1.59
CA ASN A 108 11.94 -12.17 -0.50
C ASN A 108 12.23 -13.60 -1.00
N LYS A 109 12.50 -13.80 -2.30
CA LYS A 109 12.79 -15.11 -2.91
C LYS A 109 11.72 -16.16 -2.57
N VAL A 110 10.45 -15.80 -2.69
CA VAL A 110 9.34 -16.73 -2.45
C VAL A 110 9.43 -17.88 -3.47
N ASP A 111 9.56 -19.11 -2.97
CA ASP A 111 9.55 -20.30 -3.81
C ASP A 111 8.11 -20.68 -4.14
N PHE A 112 7.70 -20.40 -5.37
CA PHE A 112 6.40 -20.81 -5.92
C PHE A 112 6.37 -22.25 -6.42
N SER A 113 7.50 -22.96 -6.41
CA SER A 113 7.53 -24.41 -6.66
C SER A 113 6.98 -25.18 -5.46
N ASP A 114 7.01 -24.59 -4.25
CA ASP A 114 6.28 -25.13 -3.11
C ASP A 114 4.78 -24.87 -3.28
N ASN A 115 4.02 -25.97 -3.40
CA ASN A 115 2.57 -25.95 -3.50
C ASN A 115 1.90 -25.12 -2.39
N LYS A 116 2.48 -25.02 -1.19
CA LYS A 116 1.90 -24.21 -0.10
C LYS A 116 1.89 -22.73 -0.45
N ASN A 117 3.03 -22.21 -0.90
CA ASN A 117 3.18 -20.80 -1.26
C ASN A 117 2.35 -20.47 -2.49
N LEU A 118 2.32 -21.38 -3.48
CA LEU A 118 1.51 -21.23 -4.69
C LEU A 118 0.02 -21.16 -4.37
N ILE A 119 -0.50 -22.10 -3.57
CA ILE A 119 -1.92 -22.15 -3.21
C ILE A 119 -2.33 -20.92 -2.40
N VAL A 120 -1.48 -20.47 -1.46
CA VAL A 120 -1.74 -19.25 -0.67
C VAL A 120 -1.75 -18.02 -1.57
N ALA A 121 -0.78 -17.85 -2.46
CA ALA A 121 -0.74 -16.71 -3.38
C ALA A 121 -1.93 -16.70 -4.36
N ALA A 122 -2.30 -17.86 -4.91
CA ALA A 122 -3.40 -17.97 -5.87
C ALA A 122 -4.76 -17.66 -5.23
N ILE A 123 -5.04 -18.23 -4.05
CA ILE A 123 -6.31 -18.01 -3.35
C ILE A 123 -6.44 -16.56 -2.89
N THR A 124 -5.36 -15.95 -2.41
CA THR A 124 -5.38 -14.55 -1.97
C THR A 124 -5.59 -13.58 -3.12
N LEU A 125 -4.99 -13.84 -4.28
CA LEU A 125 -5.24 -13.06 -5.50
C LEU A 125 -6.70 -13.17 -5.96
N ILE A 126 -7.26 -14.38 -6.00
CA ILE A 126 -8.66 -14.58 -6.44
C ILE A 126 -9.65 -13.96 -5.46
N LEU A 127 -9.45 -14.16 -4.15
CA LEU A 127 -10.33 -13.58 -3.15
C LEU A 127 -10.28 -12.04 -3.15
N GLY A 128 -9.09 -11.47 -3.36
CA GLY A 128 -8.89 -10.02 -3.37
C GLY A 128 -9.40 -9.36 -4.64
N THR A 129 -9.18 -9.99 -5.81
CA THR A 129 -9.63 -9.45 -7.11
C THR A 129 -11.12 -9.71 -7.39
N GLY A 130 -11.66 -10.81 -6.88
CA GLY A 130 -13.08 -11.17 -7.03
C GLY A 130 -14.04 -10.43 -6.12
N ASP A 131 -13.55 -9.46 -5.34
CA ASP A 131 -14.31 -8.69 -4.33
C ASP A 131 -15.24 -9.56 -3.48
N PHE A 132 -14.69 -10.63 -2.91
CA PHE A 132 -15.43 -11.56 -2.07
C PHE A 132 -15.74 -10.90 -0.72
N THR A 133 -16.74 -10.03 -0.69
CA THR A 133 -17.17 -9.33 0.52
C THR A 133 -17.97 -10.27 1.40
N LEU A 134 -17.44 -10.60 2.58
CA LEU A 134 -18.15 -11.38 3.60
C LEU A 134 -19.01 -10.43 4.43
N LYS A 135 -20.32 -10.58 4.34
CA LYS A 135 -21.28 -9.83 5.17
C LYS A 135 -21.66 -10.65 6.39
N PHE A 136 -21.30 -10.15 7.57
CA PHE A 136 -21.71 -10.68 8.86
C PHE A 136 -22.67 -9.67 9.50
N GLY A 137 -23.97 -9.77 9.17
CA GLY A 137 -24.97 -8.78 9.60
C GLY A 137 -24.67 -7.39 9.03
N ASP A 138 -24.57 -6.38 9.90
CA ASP A 138 -24.21 -5.00 9.52
C ASP A 138 -22.72 -4.80 9.21
N PHE A 139 -21.89 -5.81 9.47
CA PHE A 139 -20.46 -5.75 9.20
C PHE A 139 -20.14 -6.37 7.84
N ALA A 140 -19.76 -5.53 6.87
CA ALA A 140 -19.26 -5.97 5.57
C ALA A 140 -17.73 -5.94 5.56
N LEU A 141 -17.12 -7.11 5.51
CA LEU A 141 -15.68 -7.24 5.35
C LEU A 141 -15.38 -7.30 3.85
N GLY A 142 -14.82 -6.22 3.30
CA GLY A 142 -14.56 -6.09 1.86
C GLY A 142 -13.58 -7.15 1.31
N GLY A 143 -13.57 -7.35 -0.01
CA GLY A 143 -12.78 -8.40 -0.66
C GLY A 143 -11.28 -8.44 -0.31
N ILE A 144 -10.65 -7.28 -0.10
CA ILE A 144 -9.24 -7.21 0.34
C ILE A 144 -9.09 -7.73 1.78
N GLY A 145 -10.05 -7.42 2.64
CA GLY A 145 -10.06 -7.91 4.01
C GLY A 145 -10.22 -9.42 4.04
N THR A 146 -11.16 -9.98 3.28
CA THR A 146 -11.46 -11.42 3.29
C THR A 146 -10.29 -12.20 2.71
N ALA A 147 -9.67 -11.69 1.66
CA ALA A 147 -8.45 -12.23 1.08
C ALA A 147 -7.31 -12.28 2.11
N THR A 148 -7.14 -11.22 2.91
CA THR A 148 -6.07 -11.15 3.92
C THR A 148 -6.29 -12.17 5.05
N PHE A 149 -7.51 -12.24 5.60
CA PHE A 149 -7.83 -13.26 6.61
C PHE A 149 -7.71 -14.67 6.04
N GLY A 150 -8.20 -14.90 4.82
CA GLY A 150 -8.08 -16.16 4.10
C GLY A 150 -6.61 -16.57 3.92
N ALA A 151 -5.74 -15.63 3.54
CA ALA A 151 -4.29 -15.84 3.43
C ALA A 151 -3.69 -16.42 4.71
N ILE A 152 -3.96 -15.75 5.82
CA ILE A 152 -3.36 -16.03 7.12
C ILE A 152 -3.83 -17.39 7.62
N VAL A 153 -5.15 -17.65 7.55
CA VAL A 153 -5.74 -18.91 7.99
C VAL A 153 -5.23 -20.07 7.13
N LEU A 154 -5.22 -19.91 5.81
CA LEU A 154 -4.76 -20.94 4.88
C LEU A 154 -3.28 -21.25 5.08
N TYR A 155 -2.44 -20.22 5.21
CA TYR A 155 -1.02 -20.39 5.48
C TYR A 155 -0.79 -21.08 6.82
N ALA A 156 -1.51 -20.70 7.88
CA ALA A 156 -1.40 -21.32 9.20
C ALA A 156 -1.82 -22.81 9.19
N LEU A 157 -2.88 -23.16 8.46
CA LEU A 157 -3.35 -24.54 8.32
C LEU A 157 -2.37 -25.42 7.52
N LEU A 158 -1.84 -24.89 6.43
CA LEU A 158 -0.85 -25.59 5.60
C LEU A 158 0.49 -25.74 6.33
N ASN A 159 0.86 -24.79 7.17
CA ASN A 159 2.07 -24.88 7.99
C ASN A 159 1.92 -25.90 9.13
N ARG A 160 0.73 -26.02 9.74
CA ARG A 160 0.44 -27.02 10.79
C ARG A 160 0.45 -28.47 10.29
N ARG A 161 0.14 -28.72 9.02
CA ARG A 161 0.20 -30.07 8.43
C ARG A 161 1.61 -30.55 8.07
N ALA A 162 2.62 -29.69 8.25
CA ALA A 162 4.01 -29.96 7.88
C ALA A 162 4.95 -30.14 9.08
N SER A 163 4.40 -30.23 10.30
CA SER A 163 5.12 -30.61 11.53
C SER A 163 4.77 -32.02 11.95
#